data_AF-A0A2T2TTV5-F1
#
_entry.id   AF-A0A2T2TTV5-F1
#
_cell.length_a   1.000
_cell.length_b   1.000
_cell.length_c   1.000
_cell.angle_alpha   90.00
_cell.angle_beta   90.00
_cell.angle_gamma   90.00
#
_symmetry.space_group_name_H-M   'P 1'
#
loop_
_entity.id
_entity.type
_entity.pdbx_description
1 polymer ?
#
loop_
_entity_poly.entity_id
_entity_poly.type
_entity_poly.pdbx_seq_one_letter_code
_entity_poly.pdbx_strand_id
1 'polypeptide(L)'
;WGLILTYAAYMQSRHGVVKNAVITGVGNNTVSLLAAMIIFGTVFATLGARMPQAEVLSIMQQSGPAGTGLTFIWMPQLFAQMPLGKVLAVGFFLGLAFAAFSSLISMIELATRILVDLGLARSRAVASVGGAGFLLGLPSALSTSVLANQDFVWGVALLISGAFVAFAVAGSYGAGRMRRDIVEGAAADWDPTRVWTFLIRVVVPVEAVMLLGWWLSFVWREGTVPWYDPLAGGSLANFLLQWGLALALLVALNRWMAVAVSLRIGFFPRVVRRSGHGKA
;
A
#
# COMPACT_ATOMS: atom_id res chain seq x y z
N TRP A 1 3.57 -0.30 -0.40
CA TRP A 1 3.85 -1.11 0.81
C TRP A 1 5.22 -1.73 0.66
N GLY A 2 5.91 -2.03 1.76
CA GLY A 2 7.18 -2.79 1.76
C GLY A 2 7.06 -4.25 1.32
N LEU A 3 5.88 -4.71 0.86
CA LEU A 3 5.60 -6.10 0.49
C LEU A 3 6.58 -6.63 -0.58
N ILE A 4 6.82 -5.83 -1.62
CA ILE A 4 7.74 -6.21 -2.69
C ILE A 4 9.18 -6.33 -2.16
N LEU A 5 9.57 -5.52 -1.17
CA LEU A 5 10.88 -5.64 -0.52
C LEU A 5 11.00 -6.95 0.26
N THR A 6 9.95 -7.35 0.97
CA THR A 6 9.93 -8.66 1.67
C THR A 6 10.05 -9.81 0.70
N TYR A 7 9.33 -9.78 -0.43
CA TYR A 7 9.47 -10.82 -1.46
C TYR A 7 10.83 -10.81 -2.12
N ALA A 8 11.37 -9.63 -2.42
CA ALA A 8 12.73 -9.49 -2.96
C ALA A 8 13.79 -10.08 -2.01
N ALA A 9 13.61 -9.99 -0.69
CA ALA A 9 14.52 -10.61 0.28
C ALA A 9 14.53 -12.15 0.23
N TYR A 10 13.50 -12.77 -0.33
CA TYR A 10 13.43 -14.22 -0.56
C TYR A 10 13.75 -14.63 -2.01
N MET A 11 13.92 -13.67 -2.92
CA MET A 11 14.31 -13.97 -4.30
C MET A 11 15.79 -14.36 -4.37
N GLN A 12 16.09 -15.37 -5.18
CA GLN A 12 17.47 -15.72 -5.49
C GLN A 12 18.08 -14.68 -6.42
N SER A 13 19.35 -14.34 -6.21
CA SER A 13 20.12 -13.34 -6.97
C SER A 13 20.15 -13.58 -8.48
N ARG A 14 19.96 -14.82 -8.94
CA ARG A 14 19.86 -15.13 -10.38
C ARG A 14 18.59 -14.61 -11.06
N HIS A 15 17.54 -14.30 -10.30
CA HIS A 15 16.29 -13.81 -10.86
C HIS A 15 16.34 -12.29 -10.98
N GLY A 16 16.27 -11.81 -12.21
CA GLY A 16 16.26 -10.39 -12.51
C GLY A 16 15.10 -9.63 -11.85
N VAL A 17 15.43 -8.59 -11.09
CA VAL A 17 14.46 -7.76 -10.37
C VAL A 17 13.65 -6.89 -11.35
N VAL A 18 14.29 -6.35 -12.39
CA VAL A 18 13.65 -5.45 -13.36
C VAL A 18 12.60 -6.20 -14.17
N LYS A 19 12.97 -7.35 -14.75
CA LYS A 19 12.02 -8.18 -15.50
C LYS A 19 10.83 -8.60 -14.65
N ASN A 20 11.06 -9.06 -13.42
CA ASN A 20 9.98 -9.46 -12.52
C ASN A 20 9.07 -8.29 -12.12
N ALA A 21 9.65 -7.10 -11.86
CA ALA A 21 8.87 -5.90 -11.54
C ALA A 21 7.98 -5.48 -12.73
N VAL A 22 8.50 -5.50 -13.96
CA VAL A 22 7.72 -5.18 -15.16
C VAL A 22 6.59 -6.19 -15.37
N ILE A 23 6.88 -7.49 -15.32
CA ILE A 23 5.85 -8.54 -15.49
C ILE A 23 4.76 -8.42 -14.43
N THR A 24 5.14 -8.18 -13.17
CA THR A 24 4.19 -8.02 -12.08
C THR A 24 3.30 -6.80 -12.27
N GLY A 25 3.90 -5.65 -12.63
CA GLY A 25 3.16 -4.40 -12.86
C GLY A 25 2.21 -4.50 -14.06
N VAL A 26 2.70 -5.01 -15.20
CA VAL A 26 1.88 -5.21 -16.41
C VAL A 26 0.79 -6.26 -16.16
N GLY A 27 1.11 -7.36 -15.50
CA GLY A 27 0.15 -8.41 -15.16
C GLY A 27 -0.99 -7.88 -14.28
N ASN A 28 -0.66 -7.16 -13.20
CA ASN A 28 -1.66 -6.56 -12.30
C ASN A 28 -2.62 -5.60 -13.03
N ASN A 29 -2.07 -4.72 -13.87
CA ASN A 29 -2.89 -3.76 -14.62
C ASN A 29 -3.72 -4.44 -15.71
N THR A 30 -3.17 -5.45 -16.38
CA THR A 30 -3.90 -6.21 -17.41
C THR A 30 -5.10 -6.94 -16.79
N VAL A 31 -4.90 -7.62 -15.67
CA VAL A 31 -5.99 -8.30 -14.95
C VAL A 31 -7.02 -7.29 -14.44
N SER A 32 -6.59 -6.14 -13.93
CA SER A 32 -7.49 -5.06 -13.50
C SER A 32 -8.34 -4.52 -14.67
N LEU A 33 -7.74 -4.30 -15.83
CA LEU A 33 -8.45 -3.83 -17.03
C LEU A 33 -9.43 -4.89 -17.56
N LEU A 34 -9.03 -6.16 -17.60
CA LEU A 34 -9.92 -7.27 -17.98
C LEU A 34 -11.10 -7.38 -17.02
N ALA A 35 -10.84 -7.31 -15.70
CA ALA A 35 -11.89 -7.34 -14.69
C ALA A 35 -12.87 -6.16 -14.85
N ALA A 36 -12.36 -4.95 -15.06
CA ALA A 36 -13.19 -3.78 -15.33
C ALA A 36 -14.05 -3.99 -16.59
N MET A 37 -13.46 -4.38 -17.73
CA MET A 37 -14.22 -4.63 -18.96
C MET A 37 -15.31 -5.69 -18.77
N ILE A 38 -15.02 -6.78 -18.05
CA ILE A 38 -15.99 -7.82 -17.74
C ILE A 38 -17.12 -7.28 -16.86
N ILE A 39 -16.80 -6.56 -15.78
CA ILE A 39 -17.80 -6.00 -14.86
C ILE A 39 -18.69 -4.98 -15.58
N PHE A 40 -18.09 -3.97 -16.23
CA PHE A 40 -18.83 -2.95 -16.98
C PHE A 40 -19.65 -3.57 -18.11
N GLY A 41 -19.07 -4.47 -18.89
CA GLY A 41 -19.78 -5.17 -19.97
C GLY A 41 -20.97 -5.96 -19.45
N THR A 42 -20.80 -6.70 -18.35
CA THR A 42 -21.88 -7.50 -17.75
C THR A 42 -22.98 -6.61 -17.18
N VAL A 43 -22.63 -5.52 -16.49
CA VAL A 43 -23.59 -4.57 -15.92
C VAL A 43 -24.43 -3.92 -17.02
N PHE A 44 -23.82 -3.40 -18.09
CA PHE A 44 -24.57 -2.79 -19.19
C PHE A 44 -25.39 -3.81 -19.98
N ALA A 45 -24.90 -5.03 -20.19
CA ALA A 45 -25.63 -6.06 -20.92
C ALA A 45 -26.90 -6.54 -20.18
N THR A 46 -26.88 -6.52 -18.84
CA THR A 46 -27.97 -7.06 -18.01
C THR A 46 -28.92 -5.96 -17.52
N LEU A 47 -28.39 -4.87 -16.94
CA LEU A 47 -29.17 -3.76 -16.41
C LEU A 47 -29.55 -2.74 -17.49
N GLY A 48 -28.68 -2.53 -18.49
CA GLY A 48 -28.97 -1.61 -19.60
C GLY A 48 -30.14 -2.07 -20.48
N ALA A 49 -30.54 -3.34 -20.41
CA ALA A 49 -31.74 -3.84 -21.07
C ALA A 49 -33.04 -3.46 -20.33
N ARG A 50 -32.97 -3.02 -19.07
CA ARG A 50 -34.11 -2.77 -18.19
C ARG A 50 -34.16 -1.33 -17.64
N MET A 51 -33.02 -0.63 -17.64
CA MET A 51 -32.87 0.72 -17.10
C MET A 51 -32.19 1.63 -18.13
N PRO A 52 -32.51 2.94 -18.14
CA PRO A 52 -31.79 3.91 -18.96
C PRO A 52 -30.29 3.92 -18.64
N GLN A 53 -29.45 4.10 -19.66
CA GLN A 53 -27.99 4.11 -19.49
C GLN A 53 -27.50 5.14 -18.46
N ALA A 54 -28.16 6.29 -18.37
CA ALA A 54 -27.83 7.33 -17.39
C ALA A 54 -28.02 6.87 -15.94
N GLU A 55 -29.02 6.01 -15.69
CA GLU A 55 -29.29 5.45 -14.36
C GLU A 55 -28.28 4.35 -14.02
N VAL A 56 -27.94 3.49 -14.99
CA VAL A 56 -26.87 2.50 -14.81
C VAL A 56 -25.54 3.20 -14.51
N LEU A 57 -25.23 4.31 -15.20
CA LEU A 57 -24.01 5.06 -14.97
C LEU A 57 -23.97 5.71 -13.59
N SER A 58 -25.07 6.32 -13.14
CA SER A 58 -25.14 6.93 -11.81
C SER A 58 -24.99 5.89 -10.70
N ILE A 59 -25.54 4.69 -10.90
CA ILE A 59 -25.36 3.53 -10.05
C ILE A 59 -23.87 3.11 -9.99
N MET A 60 -23.22 2.99 -11.15
CA MET A 60 -21.82 2.55 -11.22
C MET A 60 -20.83 3.57 -10.63
N GLN A 61 -21.22 4.85 -10.57
CA GLN A 61 -20.43 5.90 -9.93
C GLN A 61 -20.56 5.90 -8.39
N GLN A 62 -21.53 5.18 -7.83
CA GLN A 62 -21.71 5.10 -6.38
C GLN A 62 -20.80 4.03 -5.78
N SER A 63 -19.73 4.47 -5.12
CA SER A 63 -18.84 3.58 -4.35
C SER A 63 -19.50 2.97 -3.11
N GLY A 64 -20.63 3.51 -2.64
CA GLY A 64 -21.27 3.14 -1.37
C GLY A 64 -20.41 3.48 -0.14
N PRO A 65 -20.92 3.22 1.08
CA PRO A 65 -20.13 3.36 2.30
C PRO A 65 -18.87 2.47 2.24
N ALA A 66 -17.71 2.99 2.65
CA ALA A 66 -16.44 2.26 2.68
C ALA A 66 -16.04 1.56 1.35
N GLY A 67 -16.50 2.05 0.19
CA GLY A 67 -16.18 1.46 -1.11
C GLY A 67 -16.84 0.10 -1.38
N THR A 68 -17.81 -0.32 -0.57
CA THR A 68 -18.45 -1.65 -0.69
C THR A 68 -19.61 -1.70 -1.69
N GLY A 69 -20.03 -0.56 -2.22
CA GLY A 69 -21.25 -0.42 -3.02
C GLY A 69 -21.29 -1.32 -4.24
N LEU A 70 -20.31 -1.19 -5.14
CA LEU A 70 -20.26 -2.00 -6.37
C LEU A 70 -20.22 -3.50 -6.05
N THR A 71 -19.27 -3.93 -5.22
CA THR A 71 -18.99 -5.34 -4.99
C THR A 71 -20.04 -6.06 -4.14
N PHE A 72 -20.58 -5.40 -3.11
CA PHE A 72 -21.44 -6.05 -2.12
C PHE A 72 -22.90 -5.62 -2.16
N ILE A 73 -23.25 -4.56 -2.91
CA ILE A 73 -24.64 -4.16 -3.13
C ILE A 73 -25.05 -4.49 -4.57
N TRP A 74 -24.29 -4.02 -5.54
CA TRP A 74 -24.68 -4.11 -6.95
C TRP A 74 -24.39 -5.46 -7.58
N MET A 75 -23.20 -6.05 -7.36
CA MET A 75 -22.87 -7.36 -7.93
C MET A 75 -23.85 -8.48 -7.49
N PRO A 76 -24.30 -8.58 -6.23
CA PRO A 76 -25.33 -9.55 -5.85
C PRO A 76 -26.66 -9.34 -6.60
N GLN A 77 -27.11 -8.10 -6.75
CA GLN A 77 -28.34 -7.78 -7.48
C GLN A 77 -28.21 -8.11 -8.97
N LEU A 78 -27.05 -7.83 -9.56
CA LEU A 78 -26.69 -8.20 -10.92
C LEU A 78 -26.83 -9.72 -11.11
N PHE A 79 -26.18 -10.50 -10.25
CA PHE A 79 -26.25 -11.96 -10.32
C PHE A 79 -27.68 -12.49 -10.13
N ALA A 80 -28.51 -11.85 -9.30
CA ALA A 80 -29.90 -12.27 -9.13
C ALA A 80 -30.74 -12.15 -10.43
N GLN A 81 -30.33 -11.29 -11.37
CA GLN A 81 -31.02 -11.09 -12.63
C GLN A 81 -30.48 -11.95 -13.78
N MET A 82 -29.33 -12.59 -13.59
CA MET A 82 -28.66 -13.40 -14.62
C MET A 82 -29.11 -14.88 -14.59
N PRO A 83 -29.28 -15.53 -15.76
CA PRO A 83 -29.32 -16.98 -15.83
C PRO A 83 -28.04 -17.58 -15.22
N LEU A 84 -28.17 -18.64 -14.41
CA LEU A 84 -27.06 -19.23 -13.64
C LEU A 84 -26.35 -18.27 -12.66
N GLY A 85 -26.96 -17.12 -12.35
CA GLY A 85 -26.29 -16.09 -11.57
C GLY A 85 -25.90 -16.50 -10.16
N LYS A 86 -26.60 -17.45 -9.52
CA LYS A 86 -26.17 -18.04 -8.23
C LYS A 86 -24.80 -18.72 -8.33
N VAL A 87 -24.55 -19.48 -9.40
CA VAL A 87 -23.26 -20.17 -9.62
C VAL A 87 -22.17 -19.15 -9.87
N LEU A 88 -22.46 -18.12 -10.70
CA LEU A 88 -21.54 -17.02 -10.97
C LEU A 88 -21.21 -16.21 -9.71
N ALA A 89 -22.21 -15.95 -8.86
CA ALA A 89 -22.01 -15.27 -7.58
C ALA A 89 -21.08 -16.04 -6.66
N VAL A 90 -21.28 -17.37 -6.52
CA VAL A 90 -20.38 -18.22 -5.73
C VAL A 90 -18.96 -18.15 -6.28
N GLY A 91 -18.77 -18.30 -7.59
CA GLY A 91 -17.45 -18.19 -8.22
C GLY A 91 -16.80 -16.81 -8.01
N PHE A 92 -17.57 -15.74 -8.15
CA PHE A 92 -17.10 -14.36 -7.96
C PHE A 92 -16.66 -14.10 -6.52
N PHE A 93 -17.50 -14.41 -5.53
CA PHE A 93 -17.18 -14.15 -4.13
C PHE A 93 -16.09 -15.07 -3.59
N LEU A 94 -16.00 -16.32 -4.07
CA LEU A 94 -14.85 -17.18 -3.79
C LEU A 94 -13.56 -16.59 -4.39
N GLY A 95 -13.60 -16.13 -5.64
CA GLY A 95 -12.47 -15.46 -6.29
C GLY A 95 -12.03 -14.22 -5.53
N LEU A 96 -12.99 -13.37 -5.12
CA LEU A 96 -12.75 -12.18 -4.31
C LEU A 96 -12.11 -12.54 -2.96
N ALA A 97 -12.60 -13.59 -2.30
CA ALA A 97 -12.04 -14.07 -1.04
C ALA A 97 -10.60 -14.57 -1.20
N PHE A 98 -10.30 -15.34 -2.25
CA PHE A 98 -8.93 -15.77 -2.55
C PHE A 98 -8.01 -14.61 -2.89
N ALA A 99 -8.49 -13.62 -3.64
CA ALA A 99 -7.73 -12.41 -3.95
C ALA A 99 -7.36 -11.64 -2.66
N ALA A 100 -8.33 -11.42 -1.77
CA ALA A 100 -8.10 -10.78 -0.48
C ALA A 100 -7.15 -11.60 0.42
N PHE A 101 -7.35 -12.92 0.49
CA PHE A 101 -6.54 -13.83 1.29
C PHE A 101 -5.08 -13.87 0.83
N SER A 102 -4.84 -13.92 -0.48
CA SER A 102 -3.48 -13.91 -1.03
C SER A 102 -2.71 -12.63 -0.66
N SER A 103 -3.38 -11.47 -0.68
CA SER A 103 -2.79 -10.18 -0.27
C SER A 103 -2.53 -10.11 1.23
N LEU A 104 -3.43 -10.69 2.03
CA LEU A 104 -3.28 -10.76 3.49
C LEU A 104 -2.06 -11.58 3.90
N ILE A 105 -1.79 -12.70 3.23
CA ILE A 105 -0.59 -13.52 3.46
C ILE A 105 0.68 -12.68 3.29
N SER A 106 0.76 -11.89 2.21
CA SER A 106 1.89 -10.99 1.96
C SER A 106 2.09 -9.98 3.10
N MET A 107 0.99 -9.39 3.58
CA MET A 107 1.03 -8.39 4.65
C MET A 107 1.46 -8.98 5.99
N ILE A 108 0.96 -10.17 6.33
CA ILE A 108 1.37 -10.89 7.54
C ILE A 108 2.86 -11.25 7.45
N GLU A 109 3.34 -11.73 6.30
CA GLU A 109 4.75 -12.10 6.13
C GLU A 109 5.68 -10.88 6.26
N LEU A 110 5.30 -9.72 5.71
CA LEU A 110 6.05 -8.47 5.88
C LEU A 110 6.23 -8.11 7.36
N ALA A 111 5.16 -8.06 8.13
CA ALA A 111 5.22 -7.73 9.56
C ALA A 111 5.94 -8.82 10.37
N THR A 112 5.70 -10.09 10.05
CA THR A 112 6.36 -11.23 10.68
C THR A 112 7.87 -11.18 10.47
N ARG A 113 8.31 -10.86 9.24
CA ARG A 113 9.73 -10.79 8.90
C ARG A 113 10.47 -9.76 9.73
N ILE A 114 9.87 -8.59 9.94
CA ILE A 114 10.43 -7.53 10.78
C ILE A 114 10.65 -8.04 12.21
N LEU A 115 9.67 -8.74 12.80
CA LEU A 115 9.82 -9.30 14.15
C LEU A 115 10.86 -10.41 14.23
N VAL A 116 10.98 -11.24 13.19
CA VAL A 116 12.02 -12.28 13.11
C VAL A 116 13.41 -11.66 13.00
N ASP A 117 13.58 -10.61 12.20
CA ASP A 117 14.86 -9.89 12.10
C ASP A 117 15.22 -9.17 13.41
N LEU A 118 14.25 -8.86 14.27
CA LEU A 118 14.45 -8.40 15.66
C LEU A 118 14.78 -9.53 16.66
N GLY A 119 14.82 -10.79 16.22
CA GLY A 119 15.22 -11.95 17.02
C GLY A 119 14.07 -12.77 17.62
N LEU A 120 12.80 -12.50 17.27
CA LEU A 120 11.68 -13.34 17.70
C LEU A 120 11.64 -14.66 16.91
N ALA A 121 11.32 -15.77 17.61
CA ALA A 121 11.06 -17.04 16.94
C ALA A 121 9.87 -16.93 15.97
N ARG A 122 9.99 -17.52 14.77
CA ARG A 122 9.00 -17.38 13.68
C ARG A 122 7.57 -17.70 14.11
N SER A 123 7.35 -18.79 14.85
CA SER A 123 6.01 -19.19 15.31
C SER A 123 5.36 -18.12 16.20
N ARG A 124 6.13 -17.53 17.12
CA ARG A 124 5.68 -16.44 17.99
C ARG A 124 5.43 -15.17 17.21
N ALA A 125 6.29 -14.84 16.24
CA ALA A 125 6.12 -13.69 15.37
C ALA A 125 4.82 -13.77 14.56
N VAL A 126 4.56 -14.90 13.90
CA VAL A 126 3.32 -15.13 13.12
C VAL A 126 2.09 -15.04 14.01
N ALA A 127 2.09 -15.72 15.17
CA ALA A 127 0.95 -15.68 16.09
C ALA A 127 0.70 -14.27 16.63
N SER A 128 1.75 -13.51 16.92
CA SER A 128 1.64 -12.13 17.40
C SER A 128 1.09 -11.20 16.33
N VAL A 129 1.61 -11.28 15.10
CA VAL A 129 1.14 -10.45 13.97
C VAL A 129 -0.30 -10.80 13.60
N GLY A 130 -0.62 -12.08 13.48
CA GLY A 130 -1.98 -12.55 13.19
C GLY A 130 -2.97 -12.16 14.28
N GLY A 131 -2.60 -12.35 15.56
CA GLY A 131 -3.42 -11.95 16.70
C GLY A 131 -3.64 -10.44 16.77
N ALA A 132 -2.58 -9.65 16.62
CA ALA A 132 -2.69 -8.18 16.58
C ALA A 132 -3.53 -7.71 15.40
N GLY A 133 -3.31 -8.26 14.20
CA GLY A 133 -4.09 -7.93 13.01
C GLY A 133 -5.58 -8.27 13.17
N PHE A 134 -5.90 -9.42 13.77
CA PHE A 134 -7.27 -9.80 14.09
C PHE A 134 -7.92 -8.82 15.07
N LEU A 135 -7.27 -8.55 16.21
CA LEU A 135 -7.81 -7.66 17.25
C LEU A 135 -7.99 -6.22 16.75
N LEU A 136 -7.02 -5.68 16.02
CA LEU A 136 -7.10 -4.34 15.44
C LEU A 136 -8.09 -4.28 14.27
N GLY A 137 -8.36 -5.40 13.60
CA GLY A 137 -9.35 -5.51 12.53
C GLY A 137 -10.80 -5.64 13.03
N LEU A 138 -11.02 -6.11 14.27
CA LEU A 138 -12.37 -6.31 14.83
C LEU A 138 -13.26 -5.05 14.77
N PRO A 139 -12.79 -3.84 15.14
CA PRO A 139 -13.62 -2.63 15.04
C PRO A 139 -14.11 -2.35 13.62
N SER A 140 -13.25 -2.55 12.62
CA SER A 140 -13.59 -2.37 11.20
C SER A 140 -14.54 -3.47 10.69
N ALA A 141 -14.46 -4.68 11.23
CA ALA A 141 -15.39 -5.77 10.90
C ALA A 141 -16.78 -5.56 11.51
N LEU A 142 -16.85 -4.92 12.68
CA LEU A 142 -18.11 -4.66 13.40
C LEU A 142 -18.80 -3.35 12.96
N SER A 143 -18.04 -2.39 12.40
CA SER A 143 -18.57 -1.09 12.01
C SER A 143 -18.02 -0.60 10.67
N THR A 144 -18.93 -0.36 9.72
CA THR A 144 -18.59 0.22 8.40
C THR A 144 -18.11 1.66 8.51
N SER A 145 -18.51 2.41 9.54
CA SER A 145 -18.01 3.78 9.75
C SER A 145 -16.56 3.77 10.21
N VAL A 146 -16.17 2.80 11.04
CA VAL A 146 -14.77 2.60 11.45
C VAL A 146 -13.95 2.16 10.24
N LEU A 147 -14.44 1.19 9.46
CA LEU A 147 -13.78 0.76 8.23
C LEU A 147 -13.57 1.93 7.25
N ALA A 148 -14.61 2.73 6.99
CA ALA A 148 -14.51 3.90 6.12
C ALA A 148 -13.47 4.91 6.62
N ASN A 149 -13.43 5.15 7.93
CA ASN A 149 -12.45 6.06 8.51
C ASN A 149 -11.01 5.51 8.41
N GLN A 150 -10.81 4.22 8.68
CA GLN A 150 -9.49 3.60 8.58
C GLN A 150 -9.01 3.56 7.11
N ASP A 151 -9.89 3.26 6.16
CA ASP A 151 -9.58 3.32 4.73
C ASP A 151 -9.21 4.74 4.30
N PHE A 152 -9.98 5.74 4.73
CA PHE A 152 -9.70 7.15 4.47
C PHE A 152 -8.33 7.61 5.01
N VAL A 153 -7.99 7.22 6.25
CA VAL A 153 -6.75 7.65 6.91
C VAL A 153 -5.53 6.93 6.37
N TRP A 154 -5.62 5.61 6.19
CA TRP A 154 -4.48 4.77 5.83
C TRP A 154 -4.34 4.53 4.32
N GLY A 155 -5.34 4.86 3.51
CA GLY A 155 -5.28 4.73 2.05
C GLY A 155 -4.09 5.48 1.43
N VAL A 156 -3.71 6.62 2.00
CA VAL A 156 -2.54 7.41 1.56
C VAL A 156 -1.19 6.83 2.03
N ALA A 157 -1.17 5.89 2.97
CA ALA A 157 0.07 5.31 3.51
C ALA A 157 0.88 4.61 2.41
N LEU A 158 0.20 4.05 1.42
CA LEU A 158 0.79 3.48 0.22
C LEU A 158 1.63 4.49 -0.56
N LEU A 159 1.03 5.65 -0.85
CA LEU A 159 1.65 6.76 -1.56
C LEU A 159 2.86 7.29 -0.77
N ILE A 160 2.66 7.53 0.52
CA ILE A 160 3.70 8.04 1.44
C ILE A 160 4.89 7.05 1.52
N SER A 161 4.61 5.75 1.64
CA SER A 161 5.64 4.71 1.65
C SER A 161 6.45 4.68 0.35
N GLY A 162 5.80 4.78 -0.80
CA GLY A 162 6.47 4.87 -2.10
C GLY A 162 7.31 6.14 -2.23
N ALA A 163 6.79 7.27 -1.76
CA ALA A 163 7.50 8.54 -1.74
C ALA A 163 8.77 8.47 -0.90
N PHE A 164 8.73 7.88 0.31
CA PHE A 164 9.93 7.72 1.14
C PHE A 164 11.02 6.90 0.46
N VAL A 165 10.65 5.81 -0.23
CA VAL A 165 11.61 5.02 -1.00
C VAL A 165 12.20 5.86 -2.14
N ALA A 166 11.36 6.60 -2.87
CA ALA A 166 11.82 7.47 -3.95
C ALA A 166 12.77 8.57 -3.45
N PHE A 167 12.44 9.24 -2.33
CA PHE A 167 13.30 10.25 -1.72
C PHE A 167 14.63 9.66 -1.21
N ALA A 168 14.61 8.48 -0.59
CA ALA A 168 15.82 7.81 -0.14
C ALA A 168 16.75 7.43 -1.30
N VAL A 169 16.18 6.96 -2.42
CA VAL A 169 16.93 6.62 -3.65
C VAL A 169 17.42 7.89 -4.36
N ALA A 170 16.60 8.94 -4.43
CA ALA A 170 16.94 10.21 -5.08
C ALA A 170 18.02 11.01 -4.32
N GLY A 171 17.96 11.00 -2.99
CA GLY A 171 18.82 11.78 -2.11
C GLY A 171 20.00 10.99 -1.55
N SER A 172 19.75 10.15 -0.54
CA SER A 172 20.81 9.51 0.27
C SER A 172 21.59 8.42 -0.45
N TYR A 173 20.92 7.56 -1.24
CA TYR A 173 21.57 6.40 -1.86
C TYR A 173 22.14 6.72 -3.24
N GLY A 174 21.41 7.53 -4.00
CA GLY A 174 21.73 7.90 -5.38
C GLY A 174 21.16 6.91 -6.40
N ALA A 175 20.24 7.38 -7.24
CA ALA A 175 19.58 6.56 -8.26
C ALA A 175 20.55 5.91 -9.26
N GLY A 176 21.65 6.59 -9.61
CA GLY A 176 22.69 6.03 -10.48
C GLY A 176 23.51 4.92 -9.82
N ARG A 177 23.63 4.91 -8.48
CA ARG A 177 24.23 3.81 -7.73
C ARG A 177 23.27 2.62 -7.72
N MET A 178 22.01 2.84 -7.36
CA MET A 178 20.96 1.80 -7.37
C MET A 178 20.86 1.09 -8.72
N ARG A 179 20.89 1.85 -9.83
CA ARG A 179 20.89 1.24 -11.17
C ARG A 179 22.10 0.31 -11.40
N ARG A 180 23.30 0.71 -10.96
CA ARG A 180 24.50 -0.13 -11.10
C ARG A 180 24.36 -1.41 -10.29
N ASP A 181 23.93 -1.29 -9.03
CA ASP A 181 23.74 -2.46 -8.16
C ASP A 181 22.70 -3.45 -8.74
N ILE A 182 21.64 -2.94 -9.37
CA ILE A 182 20.63 -3.77 -10.05
C ILE A 182 21.24 -4.52 -11.24
N VAL A 183 21.97 -3.83 -12.10
CA VAL A 183 22.60 -4.42 -13.30
C VAL A 183 23.68 -5.43 -12.93
N GLU A 184 24.46 -5.14 -11.89
CA GLU A 184 25.51 -6.03 -11.37
C GLU A 184 24.92 -7.24 -10.61
N GLY A 185 23.75 -7.06 -9.98
CA GLY A 185 23.10 -8.09 -9.16
C GLY A 185 22.56 -9.28 -9.94
N ALA A 186 22.21 -9.11 -11.22
CA ALA A 186 21.70 -10.17 -12.08
C ALA A 186 22.10 -9.95 -13.54
N ALA A 187 23.18 -10.62 -13.98
CA ALA A 187 23.77 -10.43 -15.30
C ALA A 187 22.83 -10.70 -16.50
N ALA A 188 21.75 -11.47 -16.31
CA ALA A 188 20.75 -11.79 -17.32
C ALA A 188 19.47 -10.92 -17.24
N ASP A 189 19.43 -9.93 -16.35
CA ASP A 189 18.28 -9.04 -16.20
C ASP A 189 18.29 -7.88 -17.22
N TRP A 190 17.17 -7.18 -17.31
CA TRP A 190 17.05 -5.98 -18.13
C TRP A 190 17.68 -4.77 -17.44
N ASP A 191 18.32 -3.90 -18.23
CA ASP A 191 18.80 -2.62 -17.74
C ASP A 191 17.60 -1.66 -17.56
N PRO A 192 17.35 -1.11 -16.36
CA PRO A 192 16.25 -0.18 -16.14
C PRO A 192 16.46 1.17 -16.87
N THR A 193 17.64 1.38 -17.46
CA THR A 193 18.04 2.55 -18.26
C THR A 193 18.08 3.86 -17.48
N ARG A 194 18.48 4.94 -18.16
CA ARG A 194 18.45 6.31 -17.61
C ARG A 194 17.01 6.82 -17.44
N VAL A 195 16.04 6.25 -18.15
CA VAL A 195 14.63 6.61 -18.02
C VAL A 195 14.14 6.29 -16.61
N TRP A 196 14.41 5.08 -16.10
CA TRP A 196 14.05 4.72 -14.72
C TRP A 196 14.70 5.65 -13.70
N THR A 197 15.95 6.05 -13.93
CA THR A 197 16.68 6.98 -13.05
C THR A 197 15.98 8.35 -12.99
N PHE A 198 15.48 8.84 -14.12
CA PHE A 198 14.68 10.06 -14.18
C PHE A 198 13.32 9.89 -13.48
N LEU A 199 12.62 8.77 -13.75
CA LEU A 199 11.32 8.47 -13.16
C LEU A 199 11.37 8.44 -11.63
N ILE A 200 12.29 7.68 -11.04
CA ILE A 200 12.39 7.54 -9.59
C ILE A 200 12.86 8.81 -8.88
N ARG A 201 13.67 9.63 -9.56
CA ARG A 201 14.27 10.83 -8.98
C ARG A 201 13.37 12.06 -9.09
N VAL A 202 12.59 12.16 -10.17
CA VAL A 202 11.82 13.37 -10.50
C VAL A 202 10.34 13.05 -10.51
N VAL A 203 9.90 12.13 -11.37
CA VAL A 203 8.48 11.90 -11.60
C VAL A 203 7.76 11.39 -10.35
N VAL A 204 8.27 10.32 -9.72
CA VAL A 204 7.62 9.71 -8.55
C VAL A 204 7.53 10.68 -7.35
N PRO A 205 8.60 11.40 -6.95
CA PRO A 205 8.50 12.40 -5.89
C PRO A 205 7.53 13.55 -6.20
N VAL A 206 7.57 14.06 -7.44
CA VAL A 206 6.69 15.15 -7.87
C VAL A 206 5.23 14.70 -7.87
N GLU A 207 4.94 13.52 -8.40
CA GLU A 207 3.61 12.91 -8.36
C GLU A 207 3.12 12.71 -6.92
N ALA A 208 3.96 12.20 -6.02
CA ALA A 208 3.58 12.01 -4.63
C ALA A 208 3.20 13.32 -3.94
N VAL A 209 3.98 14.40 -4.14
CA VAL A 209 3.68 15.72 -3.58
C VAL A 209 2.41 16.30 -4.20
N MET A 210 2.25 16.20 -5.51
CA MET A 210 1.08 16.74 -6.22
C MET A 210 -0.20 15.99 -5.82
N LEU A 211 -0.20 14.66 -5.81
CA LEU A 211 -1.36 13.85 -5.44
C LEU A 211 -1.74 14.04 -3.98
N LEU A 212 -0.75 14.05 -3.07
CA LEU A 212 -1.02 14.26 -1.65
C LEU A 212 -1.53 15.69 -1.40
N GLY A 213 -0.91 16.70 -2.02
CA GLY A 213 -1.34 18.10 -1.90
C GLY A 213 -2.73 18.33 -2.48
N TRP A 214 -3.02 17.75 -3.65
CA TRP A 214 -4.35 17.79 -4.26
C TRP A 214 -5.39 17.11 -3.37
N TRP A 215 -5.10 15.91 -2.86
CA TRP A 215 -6.02 15.17 -1.99
C TRP A 215 -6.30 15.93 -0.69
N LEU A 216 -5.28 16.49 -0.04
CA LEU A 216 -5.45 17.32 1.16
C LEU A 216 -6.28 18.58 0.87
N SER A 217 -6.05 19.23 -0.27
CA SER A 217 -6.85 20.38 -0.70
C SER A 217 -8.30 19.99 -0.99
N PHE A 218 -8.54 18.81 -1.58
CA PHE A 218 -9.87 18.30 -1.86
C PHE A 218 -10.63 18.03 -0.56
N VAL A 219 -10.03 17.31 0.38
CA VAL A 219 -10.62 17.02 1.70
C VAL A 219 -10.95 18.31 2.46
N TRP A 220 -10.08 19.32 2.37
CA TRP A 220 -10.29 20.59 3.06
C TRP A 220 -11.44 21.43 2.47
N ARG A 221 -11.63 21.39 1.14
CA ARG A 221 -12.63 22.23 0.44
C ARG A 221 -13.97 21.54 0.25
N GLU A 222 -13.94 20.27 -0.14
CA GLU A 222 -15.10 19.48 -0.57
C GLU A 222 -15.51 18.44 0.48
N GLY A 223 -14.83 18.41 1.64
CA GLY A 223 -15.16 17.51 2.74
C GLY A 223 -16.57 17.73 3.26
N THR A 224 -17.30 16.64 3.49
CA THR A 224 -18.70 16.68 3.97
C THR A 224 -18.82 16.96 5.47
N VAL A 225 -17.70 16.92 6.19
CA VAL A 225 -17.59 17.16 7.64
C VAL A 225 -16.67 18.35 7.92
N PRO A 226 -16.86 19.09 9.03
CA PRO A 226 -15.97 20.17 9.39
C PRO A 226 -14.51 19.69 9.47
N TRP A 227 -13.62 20.30 8.69
CA TRP A 227 -12.24 19.84 8.57
C TRP A 227 -11.48 19.84 9.91
N TYR A 228 -11.91 20.64 10.88
CA TYR A 228 -11.25 20.82 12.18
C TYR A 228 -11.75 19.88 13.28
N ASP A 229 -12.81 19.09 13.05
CA ASP A 229 -13.33 18.16 14.05
C ASP A 229 -12.48 16.87 14.12
N PRO A 230 -11.71 16.62 15.19
CA PRO A 230 -10.81 15.46 15.27
C PRO A 230 -11.54 14.12 15.49
N LEU A 231 -12.83 14.13 15.83
CA LEU A 231 -13.62 12.92 16.11
C LEU A 231 -14.50 12.53 14.93
N ALA A 232 -14.81 13.47 14.03
CA ALA A 232 -15.53 13.19 12.80
C ALA A 232 -14.67 12.38 11.82
N GLY A 233 -15.12 11.17 11.50
CA GLY A 233 -14.48 10.35 10.47
C GLY A 233 -14.53 11.03 9.10
N GLY A 234 -13.43 10.95 8.35
CA GLY A 234 -13.29 11.64 7.06
C GLY A 234 -12.89 13.12 7.14
N SER A 235 -12.73 13.68 8.35
CA SER A 235 -12.21 15.05 8.50
C SER A 235 -10.68 15.10 8.40
N LEU A 236 -10.16 16.28 8.05
CA LEU A 236 -8.73 16.53 8.01
C LEU A 236 -8.08 16.46 9.40
N ALA A 237 -8.75 16.96 10.44
CA ALA A 237 -8.25 16.91 11.81
C ALA A 237 -8.18 15.49 12.36
N ASN A 238 -9.16 14.64 12.03
CA ASN A 238 -9.13 13.22 12.40
C ASN A 238 -7.95 12.51 11.72
N PHE A 239 -7.74 12.78 10.43
CA PHE A 239 -6.60 12.30 9.67
C PHE A 239 -5.25 12.72 10.31
N LEU A 240 -5.09 14.02 10.58
CA LEU A 240 -3.85 14.57 11.16
C LEU A 240 -3.60 14.02 12.57
N LEU A 241 -4.65 13.84 13.37
CA LEU A 241 -4.54 13.25 14.70
C LEU A 241 -4.01 11.82 14.63
N GLN A 242 -4.60 10.96 13.79
CA GLN A 242 -4.19 9.56 13.69
C GLN A 242 -2.75 9.42 13.16
N TRP A 243 -2.40 10.17 12.11
CA TRP A 243 -1.02 10.20 11.60
C TRP A 243 -0.04 10.79 12.63
N GLY A 244 -0.44 11.83 13.36
CA GLY A 244 0.36 12.43 14.43
C GLY A 244 0.64 11.44 15.57
N LEU A 245 -0.38 10.71 16.01
CA LEU A 245 -0.23 9.64 17.02
C LEU A 245 0.67 8.52 16.52
N ALA A 246 0.51 8.09 15.26
CA ALA A 246 1.34 7.05 14.67
C ALA A 246 2.82 7.49 14.56
N LEU A 247 3.07 8.72 14.10
CA LEU A 247 4.42 9.28 14.04
C LEU A 247 5.04 9.44 15.43
N ALA A 248 4.28 9.91 16.41
CA ALA A 248 4.74 10.01 17.79
C ALA A 248 5.13 8.64 18.36
N LEU A 249 4.30 7.62 18.12
CA LEU A 249 4.59 6.24 18.49
C LEU A 249 5.86 5.71 17.81
N LEU A 250 6.00 5.91 16.49
CA LEU A 250 7.19 5.48 15.74
C LEU A 250 8.46 6.17 16.25
N VAL A 251 8.41 7.47 16.53
CA VAL A 251 9.56 8.21 17.10
C VAL A 251 9.89 7.71 18.50
N ALA A 252 8.89 7.46 19.34
CA ALA A 252 9.08 6.92 20.69
C ALA A 252 9.73 5.52 20.64
N LEU A 253 9.21 4.62 19.79
CA LEU A 253 9.76 3.29 19.57
C LEU A 253 11.19 3.35 19.03
N ASN A 254 11.46 4.22 18.04
CA ASN A 254 12.80 4.39 17.49
C ASN A 254 13.80 4.87 18.54
N ARG A 255 13.42 5.86 19.36
CA ARG A 255 14.26 6.35 20.47
C ARG A 255 14.51 5.26 21.50
N TRP A 256 13.47 4.51 21.88
CA TRP A 256 13.57 3.40 22.81
C TRP A 256 14.51 2.30 22.29
N MET A 257 14.38 1.91 21.02
CA MET A 257 15.27 0.93 20.38
C MET A 257 16.71 1.44 20.32
N ALA A 258 16.94 2.70 19.94
CA ALA A 258 18.27 3.29 19.89
C ALA A 258 18.96 3.26 21.27
N VAL A 259 18.22 3.55 22.34
CA VAL A 259 18.72 3.45 23.72
C VAL A 259 18.96 1.99 24.13
N ALA A 260 18.04 1.08 23.83
CA ALA A 260 18.21 -0.33 24.17
C ALA A 260 19.42 -0.97 23.47
N VAL A 261 19.67 -0.59 22.22
CA VAL A 261 20.85 -1.02 21.45
C VAL A 261 22.12 -0.38 21.99
N SER A 262 22.13 0.91 22.32
CA SER A 262 23.32 1.57 22.88
C SER A 262 23.69 1.08 24.29
N LEU A 263 22.70 0.60 25.06
CA LEU A 263 22.95 -0.04 26.36
C LEU A 263 23.48 -1.48 26.23
N ARG A 264 23.13 -2.21 25.16
CA ARG A 264 23.66 -3.55 24.87
C ARG A 264 25.05 -3.53 24.22
N ILE A 265 25.30 -2.54 23.37
CA ILE A 265 26.59 -2.32 22.72
C ILE A 265 27.33 -1.28 23.56
N GLY A 266 27.95 -1.71 24.66
CA GLY A 266 28.70 -0.81 25.54
C GLY A 266 29.65 0.10 24.75
N PHE A 267 29.42 1.41 24.87
CA PHE A 267 30.39 2.50 24.67
C PHE A 267 31.49 2.26 23.61
N PHE A 268 31.20 2.53 22.34
CA PHE A 268 32.27 2.88 21.39
C PHE A 268 32.33 4.42 21.24
N PRO A 269 33.43 5.08 21.61
CA PRO A 269 33.55 6.52 21.44
C PRO A 269 33.58 6.88 19.95
N ARG A 270 32.90 7.97 19.59
CA ARG A 270 32.92 8.58 18.25
C ARG A 270 34.38 8.83 17.84
N VAL A 271 34.94 8.00 16.97
CA VAL A 271 36.12 8.36 16.18
C VAL A 271 35.63 9.00 14.89
N VAL A 272 35.35 10.31 14.96
CA VAL A 272 35.44 11.19 13.80
C VAL A 272 36.56 12.18 14.10
N ARG A 273 37.80 11.76 13.81
CA ARG A 273 38.92 12.65 13.51
C ARG A 273 39.48 12.18 12.18
N ARG A 274 39.15 12.88 11.10
CA ARG A 274 40.12 13.04 10.00
C ARG A 274 40.84 14.34 10.25
N SER A 275 42.07 14.16 10.71
CA SER A 275 43.08 15.19 10.93
C SER A 275 43.31 16.00 9.66
N GLY A 276 43.53 17.31 9.84
CA GLY A 276 44.21 18.10 8.84
C GLY A 276 45.58 17.49 8.50
N HIS A 277 45.89 17.52 7.21
CA HIS A 277 47.26 17.55 6.73
C HIS A 277 47.36 18.75 5.80
N GLY A 278 47.80 19.87 6.39
CA GLY A 278 48.67 20.79 5.68
C GLY A 278 50.11 20.33 5.90
N LYS A 279 50.88 20.31 4.81
CA LYS A 279 52.33 20.51 4.64
C LYS A 279 52.52 20.44 3.11
N ALA A 280 52.75 21.60 2.48
CA ALA A 280 54.08 22.14 2.17
C ALA A 280 54.70 21.39 0.99
#